data_AF-A0A4T2GKT0-F1
#
_entry.id   AF-A0A4T2GKT0-F1
#
_cell.length_a   1.000
_cell.length_b   1.000
_cell.length_c   1.000
_cell.angle_alpha   90.00
_cell.angle_beta   90.00
_cell.angle_gamma   90.00
#
_symmetry.space_group_name_H-M   'P 1'
#
loop_
_entity.id
_entity.type
_entity.pdbx_description
1 polymer ?
#
loop_
_entity_poly.entity_id
_entity_poly.type
_entity_poly.pdbx_seq_one_letter_code
_entity_poly.pdbx_strand_id
1 'polypeptide(L)'
;MKKSKIVQINNSYIQNQREKSKLTLAEKRQKNRFMASILILVVFLFILPTYNLVQSYQTLKDRESQLVELENQYQNLVAEQEERAALVKQLENEDFAAKYVRAKYQWSKEGEFIYNIPGILPQ
;
A
#
# COMPACT_ATOMS: atom_id res chain seq x y z
N MET A 1 -6.97 -51.97 55.08
CA MET A 1 -6.20 -50.77 55.49
C MET A 1 -7.03 -49.96 56.48
N LYS A 2 -6.49 -49.61 57.65
CA LYS A 2 -7.22 -48.98 58.77
C LYS A 2 -7.38 -47.47 58.50
N LYS A 3 -8.62 -46.97 58.38
CA LYS A 3 -8.89 -45.53 58.22
C LYS A 3 -8.61 -44.79 59.53
N SER A 4 -7.68 -43.84 59.51
CA SER A 4 -7.45 -42.92 60.63
C SER A 4 -8.66 -41.98 60.76
N LYS A 5 -9.29 -42.00 61.94
CA LYS A 5 -10.42 -41.11 62.26
C LYS A 5 -9.84 -39.78 62.74
N ILE A 6 -9.57 -38.88 61.79
CA ILE A 6 -9.07 -37.54 62.10
C ILE A 6 -10.25 -36.69 62.57
N VAL A 7 -10.25 -36.30 63.84
CA VAL A 7 -11.26 -35.39 64.39
C VAL A 7 -10.85 -33.98 64.02
N GLN A 8 -11.61 -33.34 63.14
CA GLN A 8 -11.38 -31.94 62.81
C GLN A 8 -11.79 -31.08 64.00
N ILE A 9 -10.86 -30.27 64.53
CA ILE A 9 -11.15 -29.30 65.58
C ILE A 9 -12.08 -28.23 64.98
N ASN A 10 -13.36 -28.34 65.28
CA ASN A 10 -14.41 -27.44 64.80
C ASN A 10 -14.65 -26.34 65.83
N ASN A 11 -13.85 -25.28 65.73
CA ASN A 11 -13.86 -24.13 66.64
C ASN A 11 -14.32 -22.87 65.87
N SER A 12 -15.07 -21.99 66.54
CA SER A 12 -15.49 -20.67 66.04
C SER A 12 -14.35 -19.84 65.43
N TYR A 13 -13.14 -19.88 65.99
CA TYR A 13 -11.95 -19.24 65.44
C TYR A 13 -11.58 -19.76 64.04
N ILE A 14 -11.58 -21.10 63.85
CA ILE A 14 -11.25 -21.73 62.57
C ILE A 14 -12.33 -21.43 61.53
N GLN A 15 -13.59 -21.39 61.94
CA GLN A 15 -14.71 -20.99 61.07
C GLN A 15 -14.56 -19.54 60.62
N ASN A 16 -14.35 -18.61 61.56
CA ASN A 16 -14.15 -17.18 61.27
C ASN A 16 -12.97 -16.92 60.33
N GLN A 17 -11.84 -17.63 60.51
CA GLN A 17 -10.68 -17.52 59.63
C GLN A 17 -10.98 -18.03 58.20
N ARG A 18 -11.75 -19.12 58.07
CA ARG A 18 -12.19 -19.62 56.76
C ARG A 18 -13.15 -18.67 56.08
N GLU A 19 -14.06 -18.03 56.81
CA GLU A 19 -14.96 -17.03 56.25
C GLU A 19 -14.22 -15.80 55.75
N LYS A 20 -13.29 -15.25 56.54
CA LYS A 20 -12.39 -14.16 56.10
C LYS A 20 -11.60 -14.55 54.85
N SER A 21 -11.09 -15.77 54.81
CA SER A 21 -10.36 -16.29 53.64
C SER A 21 -11.27 -16.40 52.41
N LYS A 22 -12.51 -16.88 52.57
CA LYS A 22 -13.48 -16.94 51.47
C LYS A 22 -13.86 -15.57 50.94
N LEU A 23 -14.09 -14.59 51.83
CA LEU A 23 -14.41 -13.21 51.47
C LEU A 23 -13.25 -12.57 50.70
N THR A 24 -12.02 -12.66 51.21
CA THR A 24 -10.84 -12.13 50.51
C THR A 24 -10.57 -12.81 49.16
N LEU A 25 -10.82 -14.12 49.04
CA LEU A 25 -10.77 -14.82 47.75
C LEU A 25 -11.87 -14.34 46.80
N ALA A 26 -13.09 -14.12 47.28
CA ALA A 26 -14.20 -13.61 46.47
C ALA A 26 -13.90 -12.19 45.96
N GLU A 27 -13.37 -11.31 46.82
CA GLU A 27 -12.92 -9.97 46.46
C GLU A 27 -11.81 -10.01 45.40
N LYS A 28 -10.79 -10.86 45.59
CA LYS A 28 -9.73 -11.06 44.58
C LYS A 28 -10.28 -11.57 43.26
N ARG A 29 -11.21 -12.53 43.27
CA ARG A 29 -11.86 -13.03 42.05
C ARG A 29 -12.63 -11.92 41.33
N GLN A 30 -13.36 -11.08 42.06
CA GLN A 30 -14.08 -9.95 41.47
C GLN A 30 -13.11 -8.95 40.83
N LYS A 31 -12.04 -8.56 41.53
CA LYS A 31 -11.00 -7.65 41.01
C LYS A 31 -10.30 -8.24 39.79
N ASN A 32 -9.94 -9.53 39.81
CA ASN A 32 -9.30 -10.19 38.68
C ASN A 32 -10.22 -10.26 37.46
N ARG A 33 -11.53 -10.50 37.65
CA ARG A 33 -12.51 -10.45 36.54
C ARG A 33 -12.62 -9.05 35.95
N PHE A 34 -12.64 -8.02 36.79
CA PHE A 34 -12.66 -6.63 36.32
C PHE A 34 -11.39 -6.27 35.54
N MET A 35 -10.22 -6.65 36.05
CA MET A 35 -8.94 -6.49 35.34
C MET A 35 -8.90 -7.25 34.01
N ALA A 36 -9.47 -8.46 33.96
CA ALA A 36 -9.57 -9.23 32.71
C ALA A 36 -10.48 -8.52 31.68
N SER A 37 -11.60 -7.95 32.11
CA SER A 37 -12.46 -7.15 31.23
C SER A 37 -11.74 -5.91 30.68
N ILE A 38 -10.96 -5.21 31.52
CA ILE A 38 -10.13 -4.09 31.08
C ILE A 38 -9.09 -4.55 30.06
N LEU A 39 -8.39 -5.65 30.34
CA LEU A 39 -7.38 -6.21 29.44
C LEU A 39 -7.98 -6.50 28.05
N ILE A 40 -9.16 -7.13 28.01
CA ILE A 40 -9.89 -7.41 26.77
C ILE A 40 -10.20 -6.11 26.03
N LEU A 41 -10.70 -5.08 26.73
CA LEU A 41 -11.00 -3.78 26.14
C LEU A 41 -9.76 -3.12 25.54
N VAL A 42 -8.63 -3.16 26.25
CA VAL A 42 -7.35 -2.63 25.77
C VAL A 42 -6.90 -3.37 24.50
N VAL A 43 -6.95 -4.70 24.47
CA VAL A 43 -6.63 -5.49 23.28
C VAL A 43 -7.51 -5.09 22.09
N PHE A 44 -8.82 -4.96 22.29
CA PHE A 44 -9.72 -4.48 21.24
C PHE A 44 -9.39 -3.06 20.77
N LEU A 45 -9.04 -2.16 21.69
CA LEU A 45 -8.67 -0.77 21.37
C LEU A 45 -7.42 -0.72 20.47
N PHE A 46 -6.48 -1.64 20.65
CA PHE A 46 -5.29 -1.75 19.79
C PHE A 46 -5.55 -2.44 18.45
N ILE A 47 -6.54 -3.32 18.34
CA ILE A 47 -6.87 -4.03 17.07
C ILE A 47 -7.68 -3.14 16.12
N LEU A 48 -8.55 -2.27 16.62
CA LEU A 48 -9.36 -1.39 15.75
C LEU A 48 -8.54 -0.45 14.83
N PRO A 49 -7.48 0.23 15.29
CA PRO A 49 -6.70 1.13 14.43
C PRO A 49 -5.79 0.42 13.41
N THR A 50 -5.52 -0.87 13.56
CA THR A 50 -4.59 -1.58 12.64
C THR A 50 -5.19 -1.80 11.25
N TYR A 51 -6.52 -1.90 11.13
CA TYR A 51 -7.18 -2.08 9.84
C TYR A 51 -6.93 -0.92 8.87
N ASN A 52 -6.95 0.32 9.34
CA ASN A 52 -6.70 1.49 8.49
C ASN A 52 -5.22 1.60 8.08
N LEU A 53 -4.31 1.07 8.88
CA LEU A 53 -2.87 1.26 8.69
C LEU A 53 -2.33 0.44 7.51
N VAL A 54 -2.79 -0.81 7.36
CA VAL A 54 -2.38 -1.69 6.27
C VAL A 54 -2.85 -1.15 4.92
N GLN A 55 -4.12 -0.72 4.85
CA GLN A 55 -4.67 -0.14 3.62
C GLN A 55 -3.96 1.16 3.24
N SER A 56 -3.64 2.00 4.22
CA SER A 56 -2.89 3.24 3.99
C SER A 56 -1.48 2.95 3.46
N TYR A 57 -0.79 1.95 3.99
CA TYR A 57 0.54 1.56 3.53
C TYR A 57 0.53 1.02 2.09
N GLN A 58 -0.42 0.14 1.76
CA GLN A 58 -0.58 -0.37 0.40
C GLN A 58 -0.88 0.76 -0.58
N THR A 59 -1.83 1.63 -0.22
CA THR A 59 -2.19 2.79 -1.04
C THR A 59 -0.97 3.69 -1.27
N LEU A 60 -0.17 3.96 -0.24
CA LEU A 60 1.03 4.79 -0.36
C LEU A 60 2.03 4.21 -1.36
N LYS A 61 2.25 2.89 -1.29
CA LYS A 61 3.16 2.18 -2.20
C LYS A 61 2.66 2.23 -3.65
N ASP A 62 1.36 2.04 -3.86
CA ASP A 62 0.78 2.12 -5.20
C ASP A 62 0.91 3.54 -5.77
N ARG A 63 0.69 4.57 -4.95
CA ARG A 63 0.86 5.97 -5.36
C ARG A 63 2.29 6.31 -5.74
N GLU A 64 3.29 5.76 -5.03
CA GLU A 64 4.69 5.95 -5.37
C GLU A 64 5.02 5.37 -6.76
N SER A 65 4.54 4.16 -7.06
CA SER A 65 4.71 3.58 -8.40
C SER A 65 4.01 4.40 -9.49
N GLN A 66 2.80 4.89 -9.22
CA GLN A 66 2.06 5.75 -10.15
C GLN A 66 2.79 7.07 -10.42
N LEU A 67 3.44 7.66 -9.41
CA LEU A 67 4.23 8.87 -9.60
C LEU A 67 5.43 8.64 -10.51
N VAL A 68 6.16 7.53 -10.33
CA VAL A 68 7.29 7.20 -11.19
C VAL A 68 6.84 6.95 -12.62
N GLU A 69 5.74 6.22 -12.82
CA GLU A 69 5.17 6.00 -14.15
C GLU A 69 4.74 7.32 -14.80
N LEU A 70 4.05 8.18 -14.06
CA LEU A 70 3.56 9.47 -14.56
C LEU A 70 4.71 10.41 -14.91
N GLU A 71 5.78 10.44 -14.11
CA GLU A 71 6.99 11.21 -14.42
C GLU A 71 7.63 10.71 -15.72
N ASN A 72 7.76 9.40 -15.91
CA ASN A 72 8.30 8.85 -17.17
C ASN A 72 7.41 9.20 -18.37
N GLN A 73 6.09 9.09 -18.23
CA GLN A 73 5.15 9.47 -19.29
C GLN A 73 5.27 10.97 -19.61
N TYR A 74 5.42 11.81 -18.59
CA TYR A 74 5.62 13.24 -18.76
C TYR A 74 6.90 13.55 -19.53
N GLN A 75 8.04 12.95 -19.15
CA GLN A 75 9.31 13.16 -19.85
C GLN A 75 9.26 12.70 -21.31
N ASN A 76 8.63 11.55 -21.58
CA ASN A 76 8.43 11.06 -22.95
C ASN A 76 7.56 12.03 -23.78
N LEU A 77 6.50 12.58 -23.18
CA LEU A 77 5.61 13.51 -23.86
C LEU A 77 6.31 14.84 -24.16
N VAL A 78 7.16 15.31 -23.25
CA VAL A 78 7.99 16.51 -23.47
C VAL A 78 8.96 16.26 -24.61
N ALA A 79 9.66 15.13 -24.64
CA ALA A 79 10.56 14.79 -25.74
C ALA A 79 9.83 14.70 -27.09
N GLU A 80 8.66 14.06 -27.14
CA GLU A 80 7.82 13.98 -28.34
C GLU A 80 7.34 15.37 -28.78
N GLN A 81 6.97 16.23 -27.83
CA GLN A 81 6.59 17.61 -28.13
C GLN A 81 7.75 18.41 -28.72
N GLU A 82 8.96 18.26 -28.19
CA GLU A 82 10.16 18.93 -28.70
C GLU A 82 10.50 18.45 -30.12
N GLU A 83 10.45 17.13 -30.38
CA GLU A 83 10.67 16.56 -31.71
C GLU A 83 9.66 17.11 -32.72
N ARG A 84 8.37 17.09 -32.36
CA ARG A 84 7.30 17.62 -33.22
C ARG A 84 7.45 19.12 -33.46
N ALA A 85 7.82 19.89 -32.44
CA ALA A 85 8.05 21.33 -32.60
C ALA A 85 9.25 21.60 -33.53
N ALA A 86 10.32 20.82 -33.41
CA ALA A 86 11.47 20.90 -34.31
C ALA A 86 11.08 20.54 -35.75
N LEU A 87 10.25 19.50 -35.93
CA LEU A 87 9.73 19.11 -37.25
C LEU A 87 8.88 20.22 -37.86
N VAL A 88 7.95 20.82 -37.09
CA VAL A 88 7.15 21.97 -37.57
C VAL A 88 8.06 23.10 -38.06
N LYS A 89 9.09 23.45 -37.29
CA LYS A 89 10.07 24.47 -37.68
C LYS A 89 10.84 24.11 -38.95
N GLN A 90 11.19 22.84 -39.15
CA GLN A 90 11.84 22.39 -40.39
C GLN A 90 10.87 22.44 -41.58
N LEU A 91 9.59 22.13 -41.38
CA LEU A 91 8.56 22.16 -42.40
C LEU A 91 8.20 23.59 -42.86
N GLU A 92 8.56 24.63 -42.11
CA GLU A 92 8.47 26.03 -42.58
C GLU A 92 9.41 26.29 -43.77
N ASN A 93 10.47 25.50 -43.95
CA ASN A 93 11.36 25.59 -45.10
C ASN A 93 10.79 24.81 -46.29
N GLU A 94 10.49 25.49 -47.40
CA GLU A 94 9.90 24.89 -48.60
C GLU A 94 10.73 23.75 -49.22
N ASP A 95 12.07 23.86 -49.24
CA ASP A 95 12.94 22.80 -49.78
C ASP A 95 12.89 21.53 -48.91
N PHE A 96 12.89 21.72 -47.58
CA PHE A 96 12.73 20.61 -46.65
C PHE A 96 11.33 19.98 -46.76
N ALA A 97 10.27 20.80 -46.81
CA ALA A 97 8.90 20.32 -46.96
C ALA A 97 8.70 19.51 -48.24
N ALA A 98 9.26 19.98 -49.37
CA ALA A 98 9.23 19.25 -50.63
C ALA A 98 9.95 17.90 -50.53
N LYS A 99 11.13 17.85 -49.90
CA LYS A 99 11.88 16.59 -49.67
C LYS A 99 11.12 15.65 -48.74
N TYR A 100 10.53 16.17 -47.66
CA TYR A 100 9.73 15.41 -46.70
C TYR A 100 8.51 14.77 -47.38
N VAL A 101 7.75 15.51 -48.18
CA VAL A 101 6.60 15.01 -48.95
C VAL A 101 7.03 13.94 -49.96
N ARG A 102 8.14 14.16 -50.69
CA ARG A 102 8.67 13.16 -51.63
C ARG A 102 9.06 11.86 -50.96
N ALA A 103 9.74 11.94 -49.82
CA ALA A 103 10.10 10.76 -49.04
C ALA A 103 8.87 10.07 -48.42
N LYS A 104 7.90 10.85 -47.90
CA LYS A 104 6.69 10.33 -47.24
C LYS A 104 5.72 9.64 -48.19
N TYR A 105 5.51 10.22 -49.36
CA TYR A 105 4.56 9.70 -50.36
C TYR A 105 5.25 8.97 -51.51
N GLN A 106 6.57 8.77 -51.43
CA GLN A 106 7.37 8.14 -52.49
C GLN A 106 7.09 8.77 -53.85
N TRP A 107 7.14 10.11 -53.90
CA TRP A 107 6.87 10.87 -55.12
C TRP A 107 8.17 11.17 -55.86
N SER A 108 8.22 10.78 -57.15
CA SER A 108 9.32 11.08 -58.07
C SER A 108 8.81 11.67 -59.38
N LYS A 109 9.68 12.42 -60.05
CA LYS A 109 9.44 12.87 -61.43
C LYS A 109 9.89 11.82 -62.44
N GLU A 110 9.49 12.01 -63.69
CA GLU A 110 9.87 11.15 -64.79
C GLU A 110 11.41 11.10 -64.94
N GLY A 111 11.96 9.88 -64.93
CA GLY A 111 13.41 9.64 -64.97
C GLY A 111 14.14 9.57 -63.61
N GLU A 112 13.44 9.78 -62.49
CA GLU A 112 14.02 9.64 -61.13
C GLU A 112 13.77 8.23 -60.55
N PHE A 113 14.74 7.69 -59.81
CA PHE A 113 14.62 6.43 -59.04
C PHE A 113 14.52 6.72 -57.54
N ILE A 114 13.55 6.12 -56.86
CA ILE A 114 13.34 6.27 -55.41
C ILE A 114 13.94 5.07 -54.66
N TYR A 115 14.77 5.35 -53.66
CA TYR A 115 15.23 4.35 -52.70
C TYR A 115 14.49 4.55 -51.38
N ASN A 116 13.68 3.56 -50.98
CA ASN A 116 12.98 3.59 -49.71
C ASN A 116 13.92 3.13 -48.59
N ILE A 117 14.30 4.06 -47.70
CA ILE A 117 15.14 3.77 -46.53
C ILE A 117 14.24 3.84 -45.29
N PRO A 118 14.05 2.72 -44.57
CA PRO A 118 13.22 2.73 -43.35
C PRO A 118 13.82 3.66 -42.30
N GLY A 119 12.98 4.48 -41.65
CA GLY A 119 13.40 5.39 -40.57
C GLY A 119 14.05 6.70 -41.03
N ILE A 120 14.03 7.03 -42.33
CA ILE A 120 14.61 8.28 -42.84
C ILE A 120 13.80 9.54 -42.47
N LEU A 121 12.52 9.37 -42.16
CA LEU A 121 11.64 10.46 -41.78
C LEU A 121 11.56 10.55 -40.25
N PRO A 122 11.73 11.76 -39.67
CA PRO A 122 11.37 11.99 -38.27
C PRO A 122 9.87 11.71 -38.08
N GLN A 123 9.52 11.09 -36.95
CA GLN A 123 8.16 10.60 -36.68
C GLN A 123 7.26 11.66 -36.03
#